data_AF-A0A0M9ZUX5-F1
#
_entry.id   AF-A0A0M9ZUX5-F1
#
_cell.length_a   1.000
_cell.length_b   1.000
_cell.length_c   1.000
_cell.angle_alpha   90.00
_cell.angle_beta   90.00
_cell.angle_gamma   90.00
#
_symmetry.space_group_name_H-M   'P 1'
#
loop_
_entity.id
_entity.type
_entity.pdbx_description
1 polymer ?
#
loop_
_entity_poly.entity_id
_entity_poly.type
_entity_poly.pdbx_seq_one_letter_code
_entity_poly.pdbx_strand_id
1 'polypeptide(L)' 'MFTTVLARVWFPPARPGRLATRPARVIADKGYSSRSIRAHLRRRGIRATIPERRDQRANRARRGRAGGRPPA' A
#
# COMPACT_ATOMS: atom_id res chain seq x y z
N MET A 1 -12.19 -4.34 3.53
CA MET A 1 -11.72 -3.72 4.79
C MET A 1 -10.78 -2.55 4.54
N PHE A 2 -9.51 -2.73 4.15
CA PHE A 2 -8.58 -1.61 3.94
C PHE A 2 -9.05 -0.58 2.88
N THR A 3 -9.59 -1.06 1.76
CA THR A 3 -10.13 -0.21 0.68
C THR A 3 -11.33 0.62 1.14
N THR A 4 -12.15 0.06 2.02
CA THR A 4 -13.32 0.71 2.63
C THR A 4 -12.90 1.86 3.53
N VAL A 5 -11.84 1.67 4.33
CA VAL A 5 -11.26 2.75 5.16
C VAL A 5 -10.75 3.87 4.26
N LEU A 6 -9.95 3.55 3.23
CA LEU A 6 -9.43 4.58 2.31
C LEU A 6 -10.52 5.35 1.54
N ALA A 7 -11.70 4.76 1.34
CA ALA A 7 -12.82 5.43 0.67
C ALA A 7 -13.60 6.37 1.59
N ARG A 8 -13.51 6.16 2.91
CA ARG A 8 -14.22 6.94 3.94
C ARG A 8 -13.37 8.04 4.56
N VAL A 9 -12.09 8.10 4.23
CA VAL A 9 -11.19 9.19 4.66
C VAL A 9 -11.19 10.28 3.59
N TRP A 10 -11.41 11.50 4.05
CA TRP A 10 -11.45 12.70 3.22
C TRP A 10 -10.18 13.50 3.46
N PHE A 11 -9.57 14.00 2.39
CA PHE A 11 -8.33 14.78 2.46
C PHE A 11 -8.61 16.22 2.03
N PRO A 12 -7.99 17.20 2.72
CA PRO A 12 -8.04 18.59 2.27
C PRO A 12 -7.48 18.70 0.84
N PRO A 13 -8.20 19.36 -0.07
CA PRO A 13 -7.72 19.54 -1.43
C PRO A 13 -6.61 20.58 -1.44
N ALA A 14 -5.63 20.41 -2.36
CA ALA A 14 -4.55 21.37 -2.53
C ALA A 14 -5.00 22.72 -3.09
N ARG A 15 -6.24 22.82 -3.59
CA ARG A 15 -6.90 24.05 -4.06
C ARG A 15 -8.34 24.08 -3.54
N PRO A 16 -8.95 25.26 -3.36
CA PRO A 16 -10.37 25.37 -3.03
C PRO A 16 -11.23 24.56 -4.01
N GLY A 17 -12.11 23.69 -3.49
CA GLY A 17 -12.93 22.80 -4.33
C GLY A 17 -13.31 21.48 -3.65
N ARG A 18 -13.74 20.50 -4.45
CA ARG A 18 -14.22 19.19 -3.96
C ARG A 18 -13.14 18.47 -3.14
N LEU A 19 -13.52 18.00 -1.96
CA LEU A 19 -12.65 17.20 -1.08
C LEU A 19 -12.15 15.94 -1.82
N ALA A 20 -10.86 15.64 -1.64
CA ALA A 20 -10.24 14.51 -2.30
C ALA A 20 -10.45 13.23 -1.49
N THR A 21 -10.90 12.16 -2.14
CA THR A 21 -10.99 10.81 -1.54
C THR A 21 -9.77 9.94 -1.83
N ARG A 22 -8.78 10.50 -2.55
CA ARG A 22 -7.54 9.80 -2.92
C ARG A 22 -6.32 10.49 -2.29
N PRO A 23 -5.63 9.82 -1.37
CA PRO A 23 -4.37 10.34 -0.84
C PRO A 23 -3.27 10.28 -1.89
N ALA A 24 -2.32 11.22 -1.81
CA ALA A 24 -1.10 11.19 -2.62
C ALA A 24 -0.15 10.06 -2.18
N ARG A 25 -0.07 9.80 -0.88
CA ARG A 25 0.74 8.75 -0.26
C ARG A 25 0.00 8.10 0.92
N VAL A 26 0.18 6.80 1.11
CA VAL A 26 -0.28 6.05 2.27
C VAL A 26 0.92 5.50 3.03
N ILE A 27 0.95 5.70 4.34
CA ILE A 27 1.84 5.02 5.28
C ILE A 27 0.97 4.05 6.08
N ALA A 28 1.32 2.77 6.08
CA ALA A 28 0.56 1.75 6.79
C ALA A 28 1.50 0.72 7.42
N ASP A 29 1.00 -0.01 8.41
CA ASP A 29 1.80 -1.04 9.08
C ASP A 29 1.95 -2.32 8.22
N LYS A 30 2.86 -3.19 8.67
CA LYS A 30 3.22 -4.45 7.99
C LYS A 30 2.05 -5.41 7.76
N GLY A 31 0.97 -5.32 8.54
CA GLY A 31 -0.27 -6.08 8.35
C GLY A 31 -0.97 -5.76 7.04
N TYR A 32 -0.74 -4.58 6.46
CA TYR A 32 -1.31 -4.15 5.18
C TYR A 32 -0.37 -4.35 3.99
N SER A 33 0.66 -5.20 4.13
CA SER A 33 1.66 -5.49 3.08
C SER A 33 1.18 -6.46 1.99
N SER A 34 -0.07 -6.91 2.04
CA SER A 34 -0.58 -7.94 1.13
C SER A 34 -0.56 -7.51 -0.34
N ARG A 35 -0.44 -8.49 -1.24
CA ARG A 35 -0.41 -8.25 -2.69
C ARG A 35 -1.68 -7.56 -3.19
N SER A 36 -2.85 -7.93 -2.67
CA SER A 36 -4.13 -7.31 -3.04
C SER A 36 -4.20 -5.83 -2.65
N ILE A 37 -3.69 -5.47 -1.47
CA ILE A 37 -3.63 -4.08 -1.03
C ILE A 37 -2.66 -3.29 -1.90
N ARG A 38 -1.44 -3.79 -2.14
CA ARG A 38 -0.49 -3.09 -3.03
C ARG A 38 -1.00 -2.96 -4.47
N ALA A 39 -1.68 -3.98 -4.99
CA ALA A 39 -2.30 -3.92 -6.31
C ALA A 39 -3.42 -2.87 -6.36
N HIS A 40 -4.24 -2.76 -5.32
CA HIS A 40 -5.25 -1.71 -5.20
C HIS A 40 -4.63 -0.31 -5.19
N LEU A 41 -3.58 -0.09 -4.37
CA LEU A 41 -2.88 1.19 -4.30
C LEU A 41 -2.22 1.57 -5.63
N ARG A 42 -1.55 0.62 -6.31
CA ARG A 42 -0.98 0.82 -7.65
C ARG A 42 -2.04 1.18 -8.69
N ARG A 43 -3.16 0.44 -8.74
CA ARG A 43 -4.26 0.72 -9.67
C ARG A 43 -4.84 2.11 -9.48
N ARG A 44 -4.87 2.61 -8.23
CA ARG A 44 -5.31 3.98 -7.94
C ARG A 44 -4.22 5.05 -8.08
N GLY A 45 -2.98 4.68 -8.42
CA GLY A 45 -1.85 5.62 -8.51
C GLY A 45 -1.44 6.21 -7.15
N ILE A 46 -1.63 5.48 -6.05
CA ILE A 46 -1.29 5.93 -4.69
C ILE A 46 0.09 5.38 -4.33
N ARG A 47 1.00 6.27 -3.91
CA ARG A 47 2.31 5.86 -3.40
C ARG A 47 2.16 5.23 -2.03
N ALA A 48 2.78 4.07 -1.79
CA ALA A 48 2.61 3.34 -0.55
C ALA A 48 3.96 3.14 0.14
N THR A 49 4.08 3.56 1.40
CA THR A 49 5.19 3.19 2.28
C THR A 49 4.66 2.18 3.29
N ILE A 50 4.85 0.88 2.98
CA ILE A 50 4.39 -0.22 3.84
C ILE A 50 5.57 -1.16 4.04
N PRO A 51 6.02 -1.43 5.26
CA PRO A 51 7.11 -2.35 5.51
C PRO A 51 6.68 -3.79 5.19
N GLU A 52 7.61 -4.61 4.72
CA GLU A 52 7.37 -6.03 4.51
C GLU A 52 7.39 -6.79 5.85
N ARG A 53 6.53 -7.80 5.99
CA ARG A 53 6.55 -8.67 7.18
C ARG A 53 7.84 -9.50 7.21
N ARG A 54 8.36 -9.74 8.42
CA ARG A 54 9.64 -10.46 8.62
C ARG A 54 9.61 -11.88 8.05
N ASP A 55 8.49 -12.58 8.21
CA ASP A 55 8.26 -13.92 7.67
C ASP A 55 8.26 -13.95 6.14
N GLN A 56 7.67 -12.95 5.49
CA GLN A 56 7.71 -12.84 4.03
C GLN A 56 9.13 -12.60 3.51
N ARG A 57 9.91 -11.73 4.18
CA ARG A 57 11.34 -11.55 3.88
C ARG A 57 12.13 -12.84 4.03
N ALA A 58 11.94 -13.56 5.14
CA ALA A 58 12.62 -14.81 5.41
C ALA A 58 12.25 -15.90 4.39
N ASN A 59 10.96 -16.03 4.04
CA ASN A 59 10.48 -16.97 3.04
C ASN A 59 11.01 -16.65 1.64
N ARG A 60 11.08 -15.36 1.27
CA ARG A 60 11.73 -14.96 0.01
C ARG A 60 13.20 -15.36 0.01
N ALA A 61 13.93 -15.05 1.08
CA ALA A 61 15.35 -15.38 1.19
C ALA A 61 15.58 -16.89 1.10
N ARG A 62 14.75 -17.70 1.78
CA ARG A 62 14.80 -19.17 1.71
C ARG A 62 14.57 -19.73 0.31
N ARG A 63 13.77 -19.04 -0.52
CA ARG A 63 13.54 -19.42 -1.92
C ARG A 63 14.68 -18.99 -2.86
N GLY A 64 15.67 -18.24 -2.38
CA GLY A 64 16.80 -17.76 -3.19
C GLY A 64 16.33 -17.00 -4.44
N ARG A 65 16.87 -17.37 -5.61
CA ARG A 65 16.52 -16.75 -6.90
C ARG A 65 15.04 -16.89 -7.26
N ALA A 66 14.39 -17.98 -6.83
CA ALA A 66 12.95 -18.20 -7.05
C ALA A 66 12.05 -17.33 -6.14
N GLY A 67 12.63 -16.62 -5.16
CA GLY A 67 11.90 -15.76 -4.23
C GLY A 67 11.34 -14.47 -4.86
N GLY A 68 11.80 -14.10 -6.05
CA GLY A 68 11.38 -12.88 -6.73
C GLY A 68 11.89 -11.59 -6.08
N ARG A 69 11.42 -10.43 -6.58
CA ARG A 69 11.87 -9.11 -6.12
C ARG A 69 11.08 -8.63 -4.88
N PRO A 70 11.71 -7.93 -3.93
CA PRO A 70 10.99 -7.26 -2.85
C PRO A 70 9.93 -6.26 -3.38
N PRO A 71 8.80 -6.11 -2.69
CA PRO A 71 7.77 -5.14 -3.07
C PRO A 71 8.26 -3.70 -2.85
N ALA A 72 8.03 -2.83 -3.84
CA ALA A 72 8.26 -1.37 -3.76
C ALA A 72 7.20 -0.67 -2.90
#